data_AF-A0A430JIX8-F1
#
_entry.id   AF-A0A430JIX8-F1
#
_cell.length_a   1.000
_cell.length_b   1.000
_cell.length_c   1.000
_cell.angle_alpha   90.00
_cell.angle_beta   90.00
_cell.angle_gamma   90.00
#
_symmetry.space_group_name_H-M   'P 1'
#
loop_
_entity.id
_entity.type
_entity.pdbx_description
1 polymer ?
#
loop_
_entity_poly.entity_id
_entity_poly.type
_entity_poly.pdbx_seq_one_letter_code
_entity_poly.pdbx_strand_id
1 'polypeptide(L)'
;MKVTVAIIISFLFVVTACSNSVTSEPVATKLSLDANSISSPSRAPGSSSQPLQTEIVTPKQSPAANPETTVPPQSKVTVPAFEGSKPDHVVIVVEENHSYETLIGNRAAPYINALTKQGAFFTHSYAVAHPSQPNYFVLFSGSNQGVKDDSCGHSFKSPNLASELVQAGFSFAGYSEDLPAIGSTVCTNHQYGRKHSPWVSFSNVAKESNLPFSQFPTDYNKLPTVSFVIPNLDNDMHDGTILSADDWLKTNIGPYVTWAQNHNSLLILTWDEDDSSKDNHIPTIFVGAMVKPVTIDQRITHLNVLRTVEDLYHLPYLGATADVSAIQGIWNDKKR
;
A
#
# COMPACT_ATOMS: atom_id res chain seq x y z
N MET A 1 66.28 -1.75 -3.84
CA MET A 1 66.79 -1.66 -2.46
C MET A 1 66.30 -0.35 -1.84
N LYS A 2 65.17 -0.41 -1.12
CA LYS A 2 64.69 0.56 -0.12
C LYS A 2 63.45 -0.08 0.50
N VAL A 3 63.63 -0.57 1.72
CA VAL A 3 62.60 -1.18 2.56
C VAL A 3 61.86 -0.05 3.25
N THR A 4 60.53 0.01 3.13
CA THR A 4 59.70 0.91 3.92
C THR A 4 58.91 0.06 4.92
N VAL A 5 59.08 0.43 6.19
CA VAL A 5 58.57 -0.22 7.39
C VAL A 5 57.07 0.02 7.53
N ALA A 6 56.30 -1.04 7.77
CA ALA A 6 54.90 -0.97 8.20
C ALA A 6 54.84 -0.98 9.73
N ILE A 7 54.24 0.06 10.32
CA ILE A 7 53.94 0.13 11.76
C ILE A 7 52.52 -0.41 11.95
N ILE A 8 52.41 -1.55 12.63
CA ILE A 8 51.13 -2.13 13.09
C ILE A 8 50.89 -1.60 14.51
N ILE A 9 49.84 -0.81 14.70
CA ILE A 9 49.35 -0.39 16.02
C ILE A 9 48.23 -1.34 16.43
N SER A 10 48.54 -2.29 17.31
CA SER A 10 47.55 -3.13 17.98
C SER A 10 46.96 -2.38 19.18
N PHE A 11 45.67 -2.04 19.13
CA PHE A 11 44.92 -1.60 20.31
C PHE A 11 44.37 -2.81 21.06
N LEU A 12 44.94 -3.08 22.22
CA LEU A 12 44.48 -4.07 23.19
C LEU A 12 43.40 -3.41 24.06
N PHE A 13 42.12 -3.69 23.82
CA PHE A 13 41.05 -3.34 24.74
C PHE A 13 40.93 -4.40 25.83
N VAL A 14 41.32 -4.02 27.05
CA VAL A 14 41.05 -4.78 28.28
C VAL A 14 39.61 -4.46 28.70
N VAL A 15 38.70 -5.43 28.58
CA VAL A 15 37.37 -5.35 29.19
C VAL A 15 37.43 -6.03 30.55
N THR A 16 37.40 -5.22 31.60
CA THR A 16 37.26 -5.67 32.99
C THR A 16 35.83 -6.18 33.20
N ALA A 17 35.71 -7.45 33.57
CA ALA A 17 34.46 -8.06 33.99
C ALA A 17 34.09 -7.59 35.40
N CYS A 18 32.89 -7.02 35.56
CA CYS A 18 32.20 -6.92 36.83
C CYS A 18 30.90 -7.74 36.74
N SER A 19 30.93 -8.92 37.35
CA SER A 19 29.76 -9.75 37.62
C SER A 19 28.89 -9.08 38.69
N ASN A 20 27.63 -8.83 38.38
CA ASN A 20 26.58 -8.68 39.39
C ASN A 20 25.34 -9.42 38.92
N SER A 21 25.21 -10.65 39.39
CA SER A 21 24.03 -11.49 39.32
C SER A 21 22.99 -10.97 40.31
N VAL A 22 21.90 -10.40 39.80
CA VAL A 22 20.66 -10.20 40.56
C VAL A 22 19.60 -11.11 39.94
N THR A 23 19.29 -12.17 40.66
CA THR A 23 18.19 -13.09 40.41
C THR A 23 16.87 -12.43 40.83
N SER A 24 15.97 -12.18 39.89
CA SER A 24 14.56 -11.90 40.19
C SER A 24 13.70 -13.02 39.58
N GLU A 25 13.15 -13.86 40.46
CA GLU A 25 12.19 -14.92 40.12
C GLU A 25 10.86 -14.32 39.65
N PRO A 26 10.10 -15.02 38.78
CA PRO A 26 8.78 -14.59 38.37
C PRO A 26 7.74 -14.97 39.44
N VAL A 27 7.00 -13.98 39.97
CA VAL A 27 5.81 -14.23 40.77
C VAL A 27 4.67 -14.63 39.82
N ALA A 28 4.34 -15.91 39.83
CA ALA A 28 3.17 -16.47 39.18
C ALA A 28 1.89 -16.09 39.95
N THR A 29 1.14 -15.12 39.44
CA THR A 29 -0.22 -14.84 39.92
C THR A 29 -1.18 -15.85 39.29
N LYS A 30 -1.61 -16.84 40.09
CA LYS A 30 -2.71 -17.76 39.75
C LYS A 30 -4.00 -16.95 39.56
N LEU A 31 -4.49 -16.85 38.33
CA LEU A 31 -5.89 -16.55 38.05
C LEU A 31 -6.68 -17.87 38.05
N SER A 32 -7.62 -17.96 39.00
CA SER A 32 -8.58 -19.04 39.12
C SER A 32 -9.56 -18.98 37.95
N LEU A 33 -9.62 -20.05 37.15
CA LEU A 33 -10.68 -20.29 36.17
C LEU A 33 -11.84 -20.99 36.90
N ASP A 34 -12.84 -20.22 37.31
CA ASP A 34 -14.14 -20.78 37.66
C ASP A 34 -14.92 -21.07 36.38
N ALA A 35 -14.89 -22.35 35.99
CA ALA A 35 -15.82 -22.92 35.05
C ALA A 35 -17.14 -23.21 35.77
N ASN A 36 -18.22 -22.52 35.42
CA ASN A 36 -19.55 -23.10 35.58
C ASN A 36 -20.63 -22.42 34.71
N SER A 37 -21.53 -23.29 34.25
CA SER A 37 -22.87 -23.06 33.69
C SER A 37 -23.00 -22.65 32.21
N ILE A 38 -22.98 -23.69 31.39
CA ILE A 38 -23.74 -23.82 30.15
C ILE A 38 -25.23 -23.59 30.46
N SER A 39 -25.85 -22.62 29.78
CA SER A 39 -27.30 -22.64 29.52
C SER A 39 -27.59 -22.00 28.16
N SER A 40 -28.06 -22.83 27.23
CA SER A 40 -28.62 -22.41 25.95
C SER A 40 -29.99 -21.76 26.16
N PRO A 41 -30.37 -20.82 25.28
CA PRO A 41 -31.72 -20.87 24.77
C PRO A 41 -31.72 -20.91 23.24
N SER A 42 -32.21 -22.04 22.75
CA SER A 42 -32.82 -22.19 21.43
C SER A 42 -33.95 -21.17 21.24
N ARG A 43 -33.87 -20.33 20.20
CA ARG A 43 -35.07 -19.93 19.45
C ARG A 43 -34.73 -19.38 18.07
N ALA A 44 -35.07 -20.15 17.04
CA ALA A 44 -35.29 -19.67 15.68
C ALA A 44 -36.59 -18.85 15.60
N PRO A 45 -36.66 -17.84 14.73
CA PRO A 45 -37.91 -17.43 14.09
C PRO A 45 -37.95 -17.91 12.63
N GLY A 46 -39.11 -18.44 12.25
CA GLY A 46 -39.32 -19.22 11.03
C GLY A 46 -39.23 -18.43 9.72
N SER A 47 -38.81 -19.16 8.70
CA SER A 47 -38.99 -18.83 7.30
C SER A 47 -40.49 -18.87 6.97
N SER A 48 -41.06 -17.71 6.60
CA SER A 48 -42.37 -17.61 5.98
C SER A 48 -42.18 -17.55 4.47
N SER A 49 -42.28 -18.71 3.81
CA SER A 49 -42.40 -18.81 2.36
C SER A 49 -43.86 -18.58 1.95
N GLN A 50 -44.17 -17.41 1.38
CA GLN A 50 -45.40 -17.22 0.61
C GLN A 50 -45.14 -17.53 -0.87
N PRO A 51 -46.03 -18.28 -1.55
CA PRO A 51 -45.85 -18.60 -2.97
C PRO A 51 -46.19 -17.40 -3.86
N LEU A 52 -45.30 -17.12 -4.81
CA LEU A 52 -45.56 -16.19 -5.91
C LEU A 52 -46.71 -16.74 -6.77
N GLN A 53 -47.84 -16.05 -6.79
CA GLN A 53 -48.93 -16.34 -7.72
C GLN A 53 -48.60 -15.76 -9.10
N THR A 54 -48.60 -16.63 -10.10
CA THR A 54 -48.45 -16.29 -11.50
C THR A 54 -49.78 -15.77 -12.03
N GLU A 55 -49.93 -14.45 -12.18
CA GLU A 55 -51.03 -13.89 -12.97
C GLU A 55 -50.65 -13.79 -14.44
N ILE A 56 -51.46 -14.47 -15.26
CA ILE A 56 -51.43 -14.45 -16.72
C ILE A 56 -52.10 -13.16 -17.18
N VAL A 57 -51.35 -12.21 -17.73
CA VAL A 57 -51.91 -11.01 -18.38
C VAL A 57 -52.04 -11.27 -19.88
N THR A 58 -53.29 -11.38 -20.33
CA THR A 58 -53.72 -11.40 -21.74
C THR A 58 -53.32 -10.11 -22.49
N PRO A 59 -53.02 -10.16 -23.81
CA PRO A 59 -52.59 -8.98 -24.57
C PRO A 59 -53.78 -8.08 -24.92
N LYS A 60 -53.72 -6.80 -24.52
CA LYS A 60 -54.67 -5.76 -24.92
C LYS A 60 -54.05 -4.87 -26.00
N GLN A 61 -54.86 -4.57 -27.01
CA GLN A 61 -54.55 -3.87 -28.26
C GLN A 61 -53.72 -2.58 -28.13
N SER A 62 -52.90 -2.36 -29.16
CA SER A 62 -52.12 -1.16 -29.46
C SER A 62 -53.01 0.10 -29.63
N PRO A 63 -52.65 1.22 -28.97
CA PRO A 63 -53.06 2.56 -29.39
C PRO A 63 -52.00 3.19 -30.32
N ALA A 64 -52.50 4.05 -31.19
CA ALA A 64 -51.83 4.70 -32.31
C ALA A 64 -50.62 5.59 -31.94
N ALA A 65 -49.76 5.79 -32.93
CA ALA A 65 -48.55 6.61 -32.90
C ALA A 65 -48.80 8.05 -32.44
N ASN A 66 -47.99 8.50 -31.47
CA ASN A 66 -47.87 9.91 -31.08
C ASN A 66 -46.55 10.48 -31.65
N PRO A 67 -46.47 11.78 -31.97
CA PRO A 67 -45.41 12.35 -32.78
C PRO A 67 -44.07 12.42 -32.03
N GLU A 68 -43.02 12.14 -32.80
CA GLU A 68 -41.61 12.10 -32.44
C GLU A 68 -41.18 13.37 -31.70
N THR A 69 -40.94 13.24 -30.39
CA THR A 69 -40.38 14.32 -29.58
C THR A 69 -38.86 14.28 -29.74
N THR A 70 -38.32 15.23 -30.49
CA THR A 70 -36.86 15.40 -30.67
C THR A 70 -36.21 15.69 -29.32
N VAL A 71 -35.52 14.70 -28.77
CA VAL A 71 -34.67 14.85 -27.57
C VAL A 71 -33.48 15.74 -27.93
N PRO A 72 -33.19 16.83 -27.20
CA PRO A 72 -32.00 17.64 -27.43
C PRO A 72 -30.74 16.79 -27.23
N PRO A 73 -29.65 16.99 -28.00
CA PRO A 73 -28.41 16.25 -27.79
C PRO A 73 -27.91 16.52 -26.37
N GLN A 74 -27.82 15.47 -25.55
CA GLN A 74 -27.17 15.54 -24.24
C GLN A 74 -25.74 16.04 -24.44
N SER A 75 -25.41 17.17 -23.81
CA SER A 75 -24.05 17.67 -23.70
C SER A 75 -23.16 16.52 -23.19
N LYS A 76 -22.19 16.08 -24.00
CA LYS A 76 -21.17 15.13 -23.56
C LYS A 76 -20.52 15.73 -22.31
N VAL A 77 -20.69 15.07 -21.17
CA VAL A 77 -19.91 15.38 -19.97
C VAL A 77 -18.46 15.08 -20.32
N THR A 78 -17.67 16.12 -20.54
CA THR A 78 -16.24 15.98 -20.81
C THR A 78 -15.56 15.60 -19.51
N VAL A 79 -15.18 14.33 -19.37
CA VAL A 79 -14.30 13.89 -18.28
C VAL A 79 -12.98 14.64 -18.45
N PRO A 80 -12.48 15.35 -17.41
CA PRO A 80 -11.20 16.04 -17.49
C PRO A 80 -10.09 15.07 -17.89
N ALA A 81 -9.22 15.50 -18.80
CA ALA A 81 -8.04 14.72 -19.15
C ALA A 81 -7.11 14.62 -17.92
N PHE A 82 -6.40 13.50 -17.79
CA PHE A 82 -5.42 13.32 -16.71
C PHE A 82 -4.29 14.37 -16.81
N GLU A 83 -4.08 15.09 -15.72
CA GLU A 83 -3.13 16.20 -15.63
C GLU A 83 -1.67 15.74 -15.44
N GLY A 84 -1.47 14.54 -14.90
CA GLY A 84 -0.14 13.99 -14.60
C GLY A 84 0.71 13.71 -15.85
N SER A 85 2.02 13.77 -15.68
CA SER A 85 3.00 13.34 -16.68
C SER A 85 3.71 12.08 -16.24
N LYS A 86 4.14 11.23 -17.17
CA LYS A 86 4.86 9.99 -16.86
C LYS A 86 6.19 10.24 -16.11
N PRO A 87 6.39 9.74 -14.89
CA PRO A 87 7.68 9.75 -14.22
C PRO A 87 8.62 8.65 -14.77
N ASP A 88 9.91 8.86 -14.62
CA ASP A 88 10.94 7.85 -14.91
C ASP A 88 10.89 6.72 -13.87
N HIS A 89 10.69 7.08 -12.59
CA HIS A 89 10.58 6.15 -11.47
C HIS A 89 9.44 6.55 -10.51
N VAL A 90 8.62 5.57 -10.12
CA VAL A 90 7.72 5.65 -8.97
C VAL A 90 8.22 4.70 -7.88
N VAL A 91 8.35 5.18 -6.65
CA VAL A 91 8.51 4.32 -5.47
C VAL A 91 7.26 4.43 -4.61
N ILE A 92 6.62 3.29 -4.35
CA ILE A 92 5.45 3.16 -3.50
C ILE A 92 5.92 2.49 -2.20
N VAL A 93 5.86 3.24 -1.10
CA VAL A 93 6.12 2.72 0.24
C VAL A 93 4.79 2.52 0.93
N VAL A 94 4.60 1.34 1.52
CA VAL A 94 3.37 0.98 2.25
C VAL A 94 3.76 0.68 3.70
N GLU A 95 3.22 1.48 4.61
CA GLU A 95 3.29 1.31 6.07
C GLU A 95 1.98 0.68 6.58
N GLU A 96 1.87 0.38 7.86
CA GLU A 96 0.81 -0.46 8.43
C GLU A 96 0.07 0.15 9.64
N ASN A 97 -1.19 -0.28 9.81
CA ASN A 97 -1.99 -0.26 11.05
C ASN A 97 -2.05 1.05 11.83
N HIS A 98 -2.08 2.19 11.16
CA HIS A 98 -2.23 3.49 11.82
C HIS A 98 -3.26 4.36 11.13
N SER A 99 -4.29 4.76 11.88
CA SER A 99 -5.24 5.77 11.43
C SER A 99 -4.59 7.13 11.22
N TYR A 100 -5.10 7.87 10.24
CA TYR A 100 -4.73 9.25 9.98
C TYR A 100 -4.71 10.09 11.26
N GLU A 101 -5.73 9.94 12.12
CA GLU A 101 -5.94 10.72 13.33
C GLU A 101 -4.86 10.50 14.39
N THR A 102 -4.26 9.31 14.43
CA THR A 102 -3.22 8.98 15.41
C THR A 102 -1.83 9.37 14.93
N LEU A 103 -1.60 9.37 13.62
CA LEU A 103 -0.30 9.61 13.03
C LEU A 103 -0.05 11.10 12.71
N ILE A 104 -1.00 11.77 12.07
CA ILE A 104 -0.78 13.13 11.56
C ILE A 104 -0.78 14.13 12.71
N GLY A 105 0.30 14.90 12.81
CA GLY A 105 0.60 15.81 13.92
C GLY A 105 1.26 15.14 15.13
N ASN A 106 1.46 13.82 15.11
CA ASN A 106 2.12 13.10 16.19
C ASN A 106 3.60 13.48 16.30
N ARG A 107 4.06 13.81 17.51
CA ARG A 107 5.46 14.22 17.75
C ARG A 107 6.47 13.10 17.55
N ALA A 108 6.01 11.84 17.58
CA ALA A 108 6.82 10.67 17.25
C ALA A 108 7.02 10.48 15.74
N ALA A 109 6.29 11.22 14.89
CA ALA A 109 6.38 11.14 13.42
C ALA A 109 6.93 12.44 12.77
N PRO A 110 8.07 13.00 13.21
CA PRO A 110 8.53 14.31 12.72
C PRO A 110 8.84 14.30 11.22
N TYR A 111 9.37 13.22 10.66
CA TYR A 111 9.69 13.12 9.24
C TYR A 111 8.44 13.00 8.38
N ILE A 112 7.50 12.12 8.73
CA ILE A 112 6.21 11.97 8.05
C ILE A 112 5.44 13.30 8.06
N ASN A 113 5.38 13.97 9.22
CA ASN A 113 4.76 15.29 9.32
C ASN A 113 5.45 16.34 8.44
N ALA A 114 6.77 16.25 8.25
CA ALA A 114 7.47 17.12 7.31
C ALA A 114 7.11 16.80 5.85
N LEU A 115 6.89 15.53 5.49
CA LEU A 115 6.49 15.13 4.14
C LEU A 115 5.13 15.71 3.73
N THR A 116 4.18 15.84 4.68
CA THR A 116 2.86 16.46 4.41
C THR A 116 2.95 17.89 3.84
N LYS A 117 4.08 18.58 4.06
CA LYS A 117 4.35 19.95 3.62
C LYS A 117 5.19 20.01 2.35
N GLN A 118 5.78 18.90 1.93
CA GLN A 118 6.74 18.82 0.83
C GLN A 118 6.11 18.40 -0.50
N GLY A 119 4.89 17.88 -0.48
CA GLY A 119 4.16 17.43 -1.65
C GLY A 119 2.66 17.48 -1.44
N ALA A 120 1.92 16.62 -2.14
CA ALA A 120 0.47 16.54 -2.01
C ALA A 120 0.10 15.61 -0.86
N PHE A 121 -0.69 16.13 0.08
CA PHE A 121 -1.19 15.41 1.24
C PHE A 121 -2.71 15.29 1.19
N PHE A 122 -3.20 14.05 1.27
CA PHE A 122 -4.62 13.73 1.16
C PHE A 122 -5.24 13.57 2.55
N THR A 123 -6.23 14.40 2.86
CA THR A 123 -6.93 14.39 4.16
C THR A 123 -8.15 13.49 4.20
N HIS A 124 -8.46 12.82 3.10
CA HIS A 124 -9.61 11.93 2.93
C HIS A 124 -9.20 10.67 2.14
N SER A 125 -8.14 9.99 2.58
CA SER A 125 -7.66 8.75 1.97
C SER A 125 -8.10 7.53 2.79
N TYR A 126 -8.69 6.52 2.15
CA TYR A 126 -9.27 5.38 2.85
C TYR A 126 -8.77 4.05 2.29
N ALA A 127 -8.34 3.15 3.17
CA ALA A 127 -8.13 1.77 2.82
C ALA A 127 -9.49 1.07 2.55
N VAL A 128 -9.46 -0.03 1.81
CA VAL A 128 -10.67 -0.60 1.19
C VAL A 128 -11.17 -1.85 1.90
N ALA A 129 -10.36 -2.44 2.78
CA ALA A 129 -10.65 -3.70 3.44
C ALA A 129 -9.94 -3.81 4.79
N HIS A 130 -10.31 -4.86 5.53
CA HIS A 130 -9.52 -5.47 6.58
C HIS A 130 -9.54 -6.99 6.38
N PRO A 131 -8.49 -7.75 6.75
CA PRO A 131 -7.19 -7.28 7.26
C PRO A 131 -6.25 -6.77 6.13
N SER A 132 -4.96 -6.60 6.43
CA SER A 132 -3.92 -6.05 5.57
C SER A 132 -3.89 -6.59 4.15
N GLN A 133 -3.76 -7.91 3.98
CA GLN A 133 -3.41 -8.52 2.70
C GLN A 133 -4.38 -8.21 1.55
N PRO A 134 -5.72 -8.21 1.75
CA PRO A 134 -6.68 -7.69 0.78
C PRO A 134 -6.34 -6.29 0.21
N ASN A 135 -5.86 -5.36 1.04
CA ASN A 135 -5.50 -4.00 0.62
C ASN A 135 -4.29 -4.01 -0.34
N TYR A 136 -3.25 -4.79 -0.04
CA TYR A 136 -2.10 -4.96 -0.94
C TYR A 136 -2.50 -5.54 -2.29
N PHE A 137 -3.40 -6.53 -2.32
CA PHE A 137 -3.90 -7.05 -3.59
C PHE A 137 -4.69 -6.01 -4.38
N VAL A 138 -5.50 -5.18 -3.71
CA VAL A 138 -6.21 -4.09 -4.37
C VAL A 138 -5.24 -3.06 -4.93
N LEU A 139 -4.24 -2.64 -4.16
CA LEU A 139 -3.23 -1.67 -4.61
C LEU A 139 -2.35 -2.20 -5.76
N PHE A 140 -2.25 -3.52 -5.93
CA PHE A 140 -1.42 -4.14 -6.97
C PHE A 140 -2.20 -4.64 -8.19
N SER A 141 -3.47 -5.00 -8.05
CA SER A 141 -4.27 -5.68 -9.10
C SER A 141 -5.69 -5.13 -9.26
N GLY A 142 -6.07 -4.09 -8.51
CA GLY A 142 -7.41 -3.51 -8.54
C GLY A 142 -8.51 -4.44 -7.98
N SER A 143 -8.13 -5.54 -7.33
CA SER A 143 -9.05 -6.51 -6.73
C SER A 143 -8.37 -7.19 -5.55
N ASN A 144 -9.14 -7.56 -4.51
CA ASN A 144 -8.65 -8.38 -3.40
C ASN A 144 -8.45 -9.86 -3.78
N GLN A 145 -8.70 -10.23 -5.04
CA GLN A 145 -8.60 -11.61 -5.56
C GLN A 145 -9.50 -12.63 -4.81
N GLY A 146 -10.54 -12.15 -4.11
CA GLY A 146 -11.40 -12.97 -3.26
C GLY A 146 -10.81 -13.33 -1.90
N VAL A 147 -9.61 -12.82 -1.57
CA VAL A 147 -8.97 -13.00 -0.26
C VAL A 147 -9.63 -12.10 0.78
N LYS A 148 -9.80 -12.62 2.00
CA LYS A 148 -10.50 -11.97 3.11
C LYS A 148 -9.77 -12.11 4.45
N ASP A 149 -8.54 -12.62 4.40
CA ASP A 149 -7.69 -12.89 5.55
C ASP A 149 -6.22 -12.61 5.16
N ASP A 150 -5.30 -12.86 6.08
CA ASP A 150 -3.85 -12.70 5.92
C ASP A 150 -3.14 -14.04 5.59
N SER A 151 -3.86 -14.99 4.99
CA SER A 151 -3.29 -16.31 4.75
C SER A 151 -2.16 -16.29 3.71
N CYS A 152 -1.21 -17.20 3.87
CA CYS A 152 -0.10 -17.34 2.93
C CYS A 152 -0.41 -18.42 1.89
N GLY A 153 0.29 -18.38 0.76
CA GLY A 153 0.25 -19.47 -0.24
C GLY A 153 -0.74 -19.25 -1.38
N HIS A 154 -1.29 -18.03 -1.51
CA HIS A 154 -2.10 -17.67 -2.67
C HIS A 154 -1.33 -17.75 -3.99
N SER A 155 -2.05 -18.07 -5.06
CA SER A 155 -1.53 -18.08 -6.43
C SER A 155 -2.60 -17.63 -7.42
N PHE A 156 -2.27 -16.62 -8.19
CA PHE A 156 -3.12 -15.98 -9.19
C PHE A 156 -2.39 -15.84 -10.51
N LYS A 157 -3.13 -15.51 -11.57
CA LYS A 157 -2.61 -15.19 -12.90
C LYS A 157 -3.41 -14.07 -13.58
N SER A 158 -4.22 -13.37 -12.81
CA SER A 158 -4.96 -12.20 -13.26
C SER A 158 -3.98 -11.07 -13.66
N PRO A 159 -4.41 -10.16 -14.55
CA PRO A 159 -3.69 -8.92 -14.80
C PRO A 159 -3.37 -8.18 -13.49
N ASN A 160 -2.17 -7.60 -13.43
CA ASN A 160 -1.69 -6.84 -12.27
C ASN A 160 -0.71 -5.77 -12.73
N LEU A 161 -0.38 -4.83 -11.85
CA LEU A 161 0.45 -3.67 -12.19
C LEU A 161 1.78 -4.08 -12.82
N ALA A 162 2.45 -5.09 -12.29
CA ALA A 162 3.73 -5.54 -12.85
C ALA A 162 3.58 -6.16 -14.24
N SER A 163 2.53 -6.96 -14.48
CA SER A 163 2.30 -7.55 -15.80
C SER A 163 1.98 -6.50 -16.85
N GLU A 164 1.14 -5.51 -16.52
CA GLU A 164 0.77 -4.43 -17.43
C GLU A 164 1.96 -3.52 -17.74
N LEU A 165 2.78 -3.19 -16.74
CA LEU A 165 4.01 -2.44 -16.94
C LEU A 165 4.94 -3.16 -17.92
N VAL A 166 5.21 -4.46 -17.69
CA VAL A 166 6.09 -5.24 -18.57
C VAL A 166 5.54 -5.34 -19.98
N GLN A 167 4.22 -5.53 -20.14
CA GLN A 167 3.59 -5.58 -21.46
C GLN A 167 3.71 -4.24 -22.21
N ALA A 168 3.68 -3.12 -21.49
CA ALA A 168 3.89 -1.78 -22.03
C ALA A 168 5.39 -1.41 -22.23
N GLY A 169 6.33 -2.32 -21.95
CA GLY A 169 7.76 -2.08 -22.09
C GLY A 169 8.41 -1.34 -20.92
N PHE A 170 7.73 -1.30 -19.76
CA PHE A 170 8.24 -0.76 -18.50
C PHE A 170 8.74 -1.88 -17.58
N SER A 171 9.32 -1.49 -16.43
CA SER A 171 9.92 -2.43 -15.48
C SER A 171 9.32 -2.30 -14.08
N PHE A 172 9.32 -3.41 -13.34
CA PHE A 172 8.81 -3.50 -11.98
C PHE A 172 9.79 -4.24 -11.07
N ALA A 173 9.90 -3.81 -9.81
CA ALA A 173 10.41 -4.64 -8.72
C ALA A 173 9.73 -4.32 -7.38
N GLY A 174 9.72 -5.27 -6.47
CA GLY A 174 9.38 -5.08 -5.06
C GLY A 174 10.61 -5.32 -4.19
N TYR A 175 10.83 -4.45 -3.22
CA TYR A 175 11.92 -4.48 -2.28
C TYR A 175 11.36 -4.65 -0.87
N SER A 176 11.66 -5.77 -0.21
CA SER A 176 11.13 -6.04 1.13
C SER A 176 12.26 -6.22 2.14
N GLU A 177 12.16 -5.54 3.27
CA GLU A 177 13.07 -5.74 4.39
C GLU A 177 12.92 -7.16 4.94
N ASP A 178 14.02 -7.74 5.38
CA ASP A 178 14.13 -9.14 5.83
C ASP A 178 13.71 -10.23 4.83
N LEU A 179 13.46 -9.93 3.56
CA LEU A 179 13.30 -10.98 2.54
C LEU A 179 14.62 -11.79 2.45
N PRO A 180 14.59 -13.13 2.63
CA PRO A 180 15.83 -13.89 2.83
C PRO A 180 16.69 -14.02 1.56
N ALA A 181 16.08 -13.95 0.39
CA ALA A 181 16.76 -14.06 -0.89
C ALA A 181 15.88 -13.52 -2.04
N ILE A 182 16.52 -13.15 -3.15
CA ILE A 182 15.84 -12.80 -4.39
C ILE A 182 14.90 -13.94 -4.80
N GLY A 183 13.65 -13.60 -5.11
CA GLY A 183 12.62 -14.55 -5.53
C GLY A 183 12.10 -15.48 -4.44
N SER A 184 12.44 -15.24 -3.17
CA SER A 184 11.90 -16.03 -2.07
C SER A 184 10.37 -15.96 -2.00
N THR A 185 9.74 -17.09 -1.69
CA THR A 185 8.28 -17.22 -1.55
C THR A 185 7.88 -17.66 -0.13
N VAL A 186 8.82 -17.61 0.83
CA VAL A 186 8.55 -17.94 2.24
C VAL A 186 7.42 -17.05 2.76
N CYS A 187 6.64 -17.58 3.70
CA CYS A 187 5.56 -16.80 4.30
C CYS A 187 6.08 -15.74 5.27
N THR A 188 7.11 -16.08 6.04
CA THR A 188 7.77 -15.19 6.99
C THR A 188 9.27 -15.45 7.03
N ASN A 189 10.04 -14.44 7.46
CA ASN A 189 11.47 -14.56 7.78
C ASN A 189 11.89 -13.38 8.66
N HIS A 190 12.32 -13.61 9.91
CA HIS A 190 12.43 -12.52 10.90
C HIS A 190 11.11 -11.71 10.92
N GLN A 191 11.17 -10.39 10.71
CA GLN A 191 10.00 -9.52 10.67
C GLN A 191 9.43 -9.33 9.25
N TYR A 192 9.92 -10.08 8.25
CA TYR A 192 9.27 -10.12 6.93
C TYR A 192 7.95 -10.89 6.99
N GLY A 193 6.89 -10.29 6.43
CA GLY A 193 5.61 -10.95 6.16
C GLY A 193 5.27 -10.93 4.67
N ARG A 194 5.12 -12.10 4.05
CA ARG A 194 4.74 -12.20 2.62
C ARG A 194 3.39 -11.56 2.30
N LYS A 195 2.50 -11.44 3.30
CA LYS A 195 1.20 -10.79 3.15
C LYS A 195 1.30 -9.36 2.59
N HIS A 196 2.40 -8.65 2.86
CA HIS A 196 2.65 -7.29 2.38
C HIS A 196 3.33 -7.24 0.99
N SER A 197 3.61 -8.39 0.36
CA SER A 197 4.29 -8.50 -0.94
C SER A 197 3.36 -9.14 -2.00
N PRO A 198 2.35 -8.42 -2.51
CA PRO A 198 1.27 -9.02 -3.31
C PRO A 198 1.78 -9.69 -4.58
N TRP A 199 2.83 -9.15 -5.22
CA TRP A 199 3.41 -9.66 -6.46
C TRP A 199 3.89 -11.12 -6.36
N VAL A 200 4.26 -11.59 -5.17
CA VAL A 200 4.72 -12.97 -4.95
C VAL A 200 3.58 -13.99 -5.19
N SER A 201 2.33 -13.55 -5.09
CA SER A 201 1.16 -14.40 -5.31
C SER A 201 0.73 -14.46 -6.78
N PHE A 202 1.43 -13.80 -7.71
CA PHE A 202 1.05 -13.78 -9.14
C PHE A 202 2.07 -14.54 -9.98
N SER A 203 1.65 -15.65 -10.57
CA SER A 203 2.49 -16.53 -11.41
C SER A 203 2.94 -15.89 -12.73
N ASN A 204 2.30 -14.79 -13.14
CA ASN A 204 2.66 -13.96 -14.29
C ASN A 204 3.58 -12.77 -13.91
N VAL A 205 4.13 -12.75 -12.70
CA VAL A 205 5.18 -11.81 -12.29
C VAL A 205 6.51 -12.57 -12.14
N ALA A 206 7.59 -12.00 -12.67
CA ALA A 206 8.90 -12.63 -12.61
C ALA A 206 9.39 -12.71 -11.16
N LYS A 207 9.82 -13.88 -10.71
CA LYS A 207 10.31 -14.07 -9.33
C LYS A 207 11.52 -13.18 -9.03
N GLU A 208 12.33 -12.87 -10.05
CA GLU A 208 13.51 -12.01 -9.95
C GLU A 208 13.16 -10.57 -9.58
N SER A 209 11.89 -10.16 -9.72
CA SER A 209 11.42 -8.84 -9.29
C SER A 209 11.12 -8.79 -7.79
N ASN A 210 11.21 -9.90 -7.04
CA ASN A 210 11.06 -9.92 -5.59
C ASN A 210 12.44 -9.83 -4.92
N LEU A 211 12.84 -8.65 -4.49
CA LEU A 211 14.20 -8.34 -4.04
C LEU A 211 14.23 -8.06 -2.53
N PRO A 212 15.31 -8.48 -1.83
CA PRO A 212 15.57 -7.97 -0.49
C PRO A 212 15.81 -6.45 -0.52
N PHE A 213 15.39 -5.73 0.53
CA PHE A 213 15.58 -4.29 0.62
C PHE A 213 17.06 -3.87 0.54
N SER A 214 18.00 -4.76 0.90
CA SER A 214 19.44 -4.54 0.69
C SER A 214 19.85 -4.37 -0.78
N GLN A 215 18.96 -4.68 -1.74
CA GLN A 215 19.14 -4.44 -3.17
C GLN A 215 18.55 -3.09 -3.62
N PHE A 216 17.86 -2.36 -2.74
CA PHE A 216 17.34 -1.03 -3.06
C PHE A 216 18.53 -0.10 -3.36
N PRO A 217 18.59 0.50 -4.56
CA PRO A 217 19.80 1.16 -5.01
C PRO A 217 19.99 2.49 -4.30
N THR A 218 21.25 2.88 -4.13
CA THR A 218 21.63 4.25 -3.75
C THR A 218 21.81 5.18 -4.96
N ASP A 219 21.96 4.59 -6.15
CA ASP A 219 21.91 5.28 -7.45
C ASP A 219 20.51 5.09 -8.04
N TYR A 220 19.63 6.06 -7.78
CA TYR A 220 18.22 5.96 -8.11
C TYR A 220 17.90 5.96 -9.61
N ASN A 221 18.86 6.30 -10.48
CA ASN A 221 18.72 6.14 -11.93
C ASN A 221 18.59 4.66 -12.36
N LYS A 222 18.94 3.73 -11.48
CA LYS A 222 18.86 2.27 -11.72
C LYS A 222 17.56 1.66 -11.21
N LEU A 223 16.67 2.44 -10.62
CA LEU A 223 15.38 1.94 -10.19
C LEU A 223 14.58 1.40 -11.39
N PRO A 224 13.74 0.38 -11.20
CA PRO A 224 12.67 0.08 -12.12
C PRO A 224 11.74 1.28 -12.35
N THR A 225 10.89 1.17 -13.36
CA THR A 225 9.85 2.18 -13.64
C THR A 225 8.90 2.35 -12.46
N VAL A 226 8.44 1.24 -11.87
CA VAL A 226 7.66 1.26 -10.62
C VAL A 226 8.28 0.28 -9.63
N SER A 227 8.51 0.76 -8.41
CA SER A 227 9.06 -0.02 -7.31
C SER A 227 8.13 0.00 -6.12
N PHE A 228 7.91 -1.14 -5.48
CA PHE A 228 7.35 -1.19 -4.12
C PHE A 228 8.48 -1.31 -3.11
N VAL A 229 8.36 -0.64 -1.97
CA VAL A 229 9.21 -0.84 -0.81
C VAL A 229 8.33 -1.18 0.39
N ILE A 230 8.64 -2.31 1.03
CA ILE A 230 7.91 -2.86 2.17
C ILE A 230 8.89 -2.94 3.34
N PRO A 231 8.81 -2.03 4.33
CA PRO A 231 9.52 -2.19 5.60
C PRO A 231 9.08 -3.48 6.29
N ASN A 232 9.87 -3.98 7.23
CA ASN A 232 9.48 -5.15 8.02
C ASN A 232 8.47 -4.73 9.12
N LEU A 233 7.89 -5.70 9.83
CA LEU A 233 6.87 -5.46 10.85
C LEU A 233 7.28 -4.49 11.97
N ASP A 234 8.58 -4.31 12.23
CA ASP A 234 9.05 -3.33 13.23
C ASP A 234 9.07 -1.91 12.65
N ASN A 235 9.35 -1.78 11.35
CA ASN A 235 9.60 -0.52 10.67
C ASN A 235 8.41 -0.03 9.83
N ASP A 236 7.37 -0.86 9.64
CA ASP A 236 6.10 -0.48 9.01
C ASP A 236 5.04 -0.02 10.04
N MET A 237 5.38 -0.01 11.32
CA MET A 237 4.51 0.31 12.46
C MET A 237 3.50 -0.78 12.88
N HIS A 238 3.56 -1.99 12.33
CA HIS A 238 2.69 -3.08 12.76
C HIS A 238 3.03 -3.58 14.19
N ASP A 239 4.29 -3.92 14.42
CA ASP A 239 4.82 -4.44 15.70
C ASP A 239 5.72 -3.42 16.43
N GLY A 240 6.24 -2.44 15.68
CA GLY A 240 7.13 -1.40 16.18
C GLY A 240 6.45 -0.12 16.63
N THR A 241 7.25 0.93 16.81
CA THR A 241 6.75 2.26 17.21
C THR A 241 6.72 3.22 16.04
N ILE A 242 5.79 4.19 16.09
CA ILE A 242 5.75 5.31 15.13
C ILE A 242 7.13 5.97 14.97
N LEU A 243 7.90 6.15 16.06
CA LEU A 243 9.22 6.76 16.00
C LEU A 243 10.24 5.89 15.25
N SER A 244 10.23 4.59 15.49
CA SER A 244 11.12 3.64 14.82
C SER A 244 10.88 3.65 13.30
N ALA A 245 9.62 3.58 12.88
CA ALA A 245 9.24 3.66 11.47
C ALA A 245 9.55 5.04 10.85
N ASP A 246 9.27 6.14 11.55
CA ASP A 246 9.60 7.49 11.08
C ASP A 246 11.12 7.67 10.86
N ASP A 247 11.95 7.18 11.79
CA ASP A 247 13.40 7.19 11.67
C ASP A 247 13.89 6.26 10.54
N TRP A 248 13.25 5.11 10.35
CA TRP A 248 13.55 4.19 9.25
C TRP A 248 13.23 4.84 7.90
N LEU A 249 12.04 5.41 7.73
CA LEU A 249 11.62 6.14 6.53
C LEU A 249 12.57 7.29 6.23
N LYS A 250 12.94 8.08 7.24
CA LYS A 250 13.87 9.19 7.08
C LYS A 250 15.24 8.72 6.60
N THR A 251 15.74 7.62 7.17
CA THR A 251 17.09 7.10 6.88
C THR A 251 17.15 6.41 5.52
N ASN A 252 16.16 5.57 5.23
CA ASN A 252 16.18 4.66 4.08
C ASN A 252 15.47 5.22 2.84
N ILE A 253 14.41 6.02 3.04
CA ILE A 253 13.60 6.58 1.95
C ILE A 253 13.87 8.08 1.76
N GLY A 254 14.25 8.82 2.81
CA GLY A 254 14.56 10.25 2.74
C GLY A 254 15.53 10.67 1.64
N PRO A 255 16.62 9.92 1.37
CA PRO A 255 17.50 10.24 0.25
C PRO A 255 16.80 10.11 -1.12
N TYR A 256 15.89 9.15 -1.30
CA TYR A 256 15.07 9.04 -2.51
C TYR A 256 14.08 10.21 -2.62
N VAL A 257 13.41 10.62 -1.53
CA VAL A 257 12.50 11.77 -1.55
C VAL A 257 13.20 13.03 -2.03
N THR A 258 14.38 13.31 -1.45
CA THR A 258 15.19 14.47 -1.82
C THR A 258 15.61 14.41 -3.30
N TRP A 259 15.97 13.22 -3.78
CA TRP A 259 16.33 13.01 -5.18
C TRP A 259 15.13 13.19 -6.11
N ALA A 260 13.98 12.58 -5.79
CA ALA A 260 12.76 12.61 -6.59
C ALA A 260 12.17 14.03 -6.74
N GLN A 261 12.36 14.92 -5.77
CA GLN A 261 11.97 16.33 -5.89
C GLN A 261 12.76 17.10 -6.98
N ASN A 262 13.92 16.58 -7.40
CA ASN A 262 14.80 17.19 -8.39
C ASN A 262 14.91 16.39 -9.70
N HIS A 263 14.18 15.27 -9.80
CA HIS A 263 14.19 14.38 -10.96
C HIS A 263 12.75 14.09 -11.38
N ASN A 264 12.54 13.59 -12.60
CA ASN A 264 11.21 13.20 -13.07
C ASN A 264 10.77 11.90 -12.36
N SER A 265 10.48 11.96 -11.06
CA SER A 265 10.24 10.78 -10.22
C SER A 265 9.30 11.10 -9.06
N LEU A 266 8.67 10.06 -8.53
CA LEU A 266 7.55 10.16 -7.60
C LEU A 266 7.70 9.17 -6.43
N LEU A 267 7.69 9.68 -5.21
CA LEU A 267 7.34 8.91 -4.02
C LEU A 267 5.81 8.93 -3.82
N ILE A 268 5.26 7.76 -3.53
CA ILE A 268 3.94 7.59 -2.92
C ILE A 268 4.16 6.89 -1.57
N LEU A 269 3.78 7.55 -0.48
CA LEU A 269 3.76 6.95 0.86
C LEU A 269 2.30 6.79 1.29
N THR A 270 1.90 5.58 1.66
CA THR A 270 0.54 5.25 2.07
C THR A 270 0.54 4.17 3.15
N TRP A 271 -0.62 3.88 3.73
CA TRP A 271 -0.82 2.83 4.72
C TRP A 271 -1.80 1.80 4.16
N ASP A 272 -1.58 0.53 4.41
CA ASP A 272 -2.45 -0.53 3.90
C ASP A 272 -3.85 -0.48 4.54
N GLU A 273 -3.93 -0.22 5.84
CA GLU A 273 -5.14 -0.09 6.65
C GLU A 273 -4.90 0.73 7.94
N ASP A 274 -5.99 1.09 8.60
CA ASP A 274 -5.99 1.67 9.93
C ASP A 274 -6.00 0.58 11.02
N ASP A 275 -5.92 0.96 12.31
CA ASP A 275 -6.05 0.08 13.47
C ASP A 275 -7.46 -0.52 13.71
N SER A 276 -8.18 -0.91 12.65
CA SER A 276 -9.59 -1.37 12.65
C SER A 276 -10.56 -0.38 13.32
N SER A 277 -10.28 0.89 13.12
CA SER A 277 -10.93 2.04 13.72
C SER A 277 -11.41 2.99 12.61
N LYS A 278 -11.50 4.29 12.92
CA LYS A 278 -11.86 5.48 12.09
C LYS A 278 -12.23 5.30 10.60
N ASP A 279 -13.18 4.42 10.30
CA ASP A 279 -13.66 4.10 8.95
C ASP A 279 -12.55 3.77 7.93
N ASN A 280 -11.42 3.19 8.38
CA ASN A 280 -10.26 2.89 7.54
C ASN A 280 -9.61 4.13 6.92
N HIS A 281 -9.65 5.26 7.65
CA HIS A 281 -9.03 6.51 7.28
C HIS A 281 -7.51 6.47 7.49
N ILE A 282 -6.77 6.53 6.39
CA ILE A 282 -5.31 6.36 6.35
C ILE A 282 -4.60 7.63 5.85
N PRO A 283 -3.33 7.85 6.22
CA PRO A 283 -2.53 8.87 5.58
C PRO A 283 -2.15 8.46 4.15
N THR A 284 -2.00 9.44 3.26
CA THR A 284 -1.40 9.24 1.94
C THR A 284 -0.69 10.53 1.51
N ILE A 285 0.53 10.41 1.01
CA ILE A 285 1.39 11.54 0.64
C ILE A 285 2.09 11.24 -0.68
N PHE A 286 2.05 12.19 -1.62
CA PHE A 286 2.78 12.13 -2.89
C PHE A 286 3.87 13.20 -2.88
N VAL A 287 5.11 12.85 -3.21
CA VAL A 287 6.23 13.80 -3.26
C VAL A 287 7.08 13.55 -4.51
N GLY A 288 7.42 14.59 -5.26
CA GLY A 288 8.26 14.49 -6.45
C GLY A 288 8.30 15.81 -7.22
N ALA A 289 9.20 15.95 -8.20
CA ALA A 289 9.35 17.21 -8.95
C ALA A 289 8.07 17.64 -9.68
N MET A 290 7.23 16.66 -10.04
CA MET A 290 5.96 16.85 -10.73
C MET A 290 4.77 17.12 -9.80
N VAL A 291 4.96 17.00 -8.49
CA VAL A 291 3.90 17.16 -7.50
C VAL A 291 3.98 18.56 -6.89
N LYS A 292 2.85 19.26 -6.83
CA LYS A 292 2.77 20.56 -6.16
C LYS A 292 2.50 20.35 -4.66
N PRO A 293 3.20 21.08 -3.77
CA PRO A 293 2.87 21.06 -2.35
C PRO A 293 1.44 21.56 -2.10
N VAL A 294 0.56 20.70 -1.63
CA VAL A 294 -0.86 21.02 -1.40
C VAL A 294 -1.48 20.06 -0.38
N THR A 295 -2.37 20.57 0.47
CA THR A 295 -3.29 19.74 1.25
C THR A 295 -4.61 19.69 0.51
N ILE A 296 -5.11 18.50 0.20
CA ILE A 296 -6.30 18.30 -0.63
C ILE A 296 -7.28 17.35 0.05
N ASP A 297 -8.57 17.64 -0.10
CA ASP A 297 -9.70 16.90 0.48
C ASP A 297 -10.38 15.96 -0.52
N GLN A 298 -9.75 15.71 -1.67
CA GLN A 298 -10.21 14.72 -2.62
C GLN A 298 -10.30 13.36 -1.91
N ARG A 299 -11.50 12.77 -1.93
CA ARG A 299 -11.71 11.44 -1.38
C ARG A 299 -11.05 10.40 -2.29
N ILE A 300 -10.10 9.64 -1.75
CA ILE A 300 -9.35 8.62 -2.48
C ILE A 300 -9.32 7.30 -1.71
N THR A 301 -9.00 6.22 -2.42
CA THR A 301 -8.65 4.92 -1.85
C THR A 301 -7.44 4.31 -2.55
N HIS A 302 -7.03 3.10 -2.14
CA HIS A 302 -6.04 2.28 -2.84
C HIS A 302 -6.31 2.14 -4.35
N LEU A 303 -7.58 2.09 -4.75
CA LEU A 303 -7.95 2.04 -6.16
C LEU A 303 -7.59 3.34 -6.90
N ASN A 304 -7.77 4.50 -6.28
CA ASN A 304 -7.39 5.77 -6.89
C ASN A 304 -5.87 5.91 -7.01
N VAL A 305 -5.11 5.41 -6.03
CA VAL A 305 -3.65 5.37 -6.09
C VAL A 305 -3.19 4.49 -7.26
N LEU A 306 -3.68 3.25 -7.35
CA LEU A 306 -3.36 2.37 -8.48
C LEU A 306 -3.79 2.96 -9.83
N ARG A 307 -5.03 3.47 -9.92
CA ARG A 307 -5.55 4.14 -11.12
C ARG A 307 -4.68 5.30 -11.58
N THR A 308 -4.10 6.03 -10.63
CA THR A 308 -3.16 7.13 -10.94
C THR A 308 -1.89 6.60 -11.59
N VAL A 309 -1.31 5.51 -11.09
CA VAL A 309 -0.13 4.88 -11.70
C VAL A 309 -0.46 4.34 -13.10
N GLU A 310 -1.63 3.71 -13.26
CA GLU A 310 -2.10 3.25 -14.58
C GLU A 310 -2.21 4.40 -15.58
N ASP A 311 -2.81 5.53 -15.20
CA ASP A 311 -2.95 6.70 -16.07
C ASP A 311 -1.60 7.41 -16.36
N LEU A 312 -0.66 7.43 -15.40
CA LEU A 312 0.71 7.97 -15.61
C LEU A 312 1.48 7.21 -16.69
N TYR A 313 1.24 5.89 -16.81
CA TYR A 313 1.93 5.01 -17.75
C TYR A 313 1.06 4.56 -18.93
N HIS A 314 -0.18 5.05 -19.03
CA HIS A 314 -1.16 4.67 -20.05
C HIS A 314 -1.44 3.16 -20.09
N LEU A 315 -1.54 2.53 -18.92
CA LEU A 315 -1.83 1.11 -18.77
C LEU A 315 -3.34 0.85 -18.86
N PRO A 316 -3.76 -0.37 -19.22
CA PRO A 316 -5.13 -0.82 -19.02
C PRO A 316 -5.55 -0.75 -17.54
N TYR A 317 -6.83 -0.47 -17.29
CA TYR A 317 -7.38 -0.40 -15.93
C TYR A 317 -7.63 -1.79 -15.37
N LEU A 318 -7.04 -2.08 -14.22
CA LEU A 318 -7.11 -3.36 -13.52
C LEU A 318 -8.32 -3.43 -12.59
N GLY A 319 -9.11 -4.50 -12.70
CA GLY A 319 -10.20 -4.78 -11.76
C GLY A 319 -11.12 -3.57 -11.55
N ALA A 320 -11.28 -3.14 -10.31
CA ALA A 320 -12.15 -2.04 -9.92
C ALA A 320 -11.52 -0.64 -10.16
N THR A 321 -10.29 -0.53 -10.66
CA THR A 321 -9.74 0.79 -11.02
C THR A 321 -10.46 1.42 -12.20
N ALA A 322 -11.14 0.62 -13.02
CA ALA A 322 -12.00 1.08 -14.11
C ALA A 322 -13.16 1.96 -13.63
N ASP A 323 -13.62 1.77 -12.38
CA ASP A 323 -14.78 2.44 -11.80
C ASP A 323 -14.42 3.70 -11.00
N VAL A 324 -13.12 3.99 -10.85
CA VAL A 324 -12.63 5.20 -10.18
C VAL A 324 -11.84 6.07 -11.14
N SER A 325 -11.54 7.30 -10.74
CA SER A 325 -10.69 8.22 -11.52
C SER A 325 -9.31 8.34 -10.89
N ALA A 326 -8.30 8.63 -11.70
CA ALA A 326 -6.99 9.02 -11.21
C ALA A 326 -7.08 10.32 -10.40
N ILE A 327 -6.08 10.50 -9.53
CA ILE A 327 -5.95 11.67 -8.68
C ILE A 327 -5.62 12.90 -9.53
N GLN A 328 -6.32 14.01 -9.29
CA GLN A 328 -6.19 15.25 -10.06
C GLN A 328 -5.83 16.40 -9.12
N GLY A 329 -5.42 17.53 -9.69
CA GLY A 329 -5.25 18.74 -8.91
C GLY A 329 -4.06 18.70 -7.96
N ILE A 330 -3.11 17.77 -8.14
CA ILE A 330 -1.84 17.70 -7.38
C ILE A 330 -0.61 17.91 -8.26
N TRP A 331 -0.79 17.95 -9.59
CA TRP A 331 0.31 17.97 -10.54
C TRP A 331 0.75 19.40 -10.83
N ASN A 332 2.06 19.61 -10.99
CA ASN A 332 2.57 20.84 -11.54
C ASN A 332 2.17 20.90 -13.02
N ASP A 333 1.65 22.05 -13.46
CA ASP A 333 1.40 22.28 -14.88
C ASP A 333 2.70 21.99 -15.65
N LYS A 334 2.60 21.21 -16.73
CA LYS A 334 3.74 21.03 -17.64
C LYS A 334 4.25 22.42 -18.00
N LYS A 335 5.46 22.78 -17.56
CA LYS A 335 6.19 23.89 -18.18
C LYS A 335 6.25 23.52 -19.67
N ARG A 336 5.45 24.22 -20.46
CA ARG A 336 5.49 24.16 -21.92
C ARG A 336 6.86 24.62 -22.42
#